data_AF-A0A6L4YYF9-F1
#
_entry.id   AF-A0A6L4YYF9-F1
#
_cell.length_a   1.000
_cell.length_b   1.000
_cell.length_c   1.000
_cell.angle_alpha   90.00
_cell.angle_beta   90.00
_cell.angle_gamma   90.00
#
_symmetry.space_group_name_H-M   'P 1'
#
loop_
_entity.id
_entity.type
_entity.pdbx_description
1 polymer ?
#
loop_
_entity_poly.entity_id
_entity_poly.type
_entity_poly.pdbx_seq_one_letter_code
_entity_poly.pdbx_strand_id
1 'polypeptide(L)'
;MGRQITFLLFLILPLVFSCQRHDPAMPETPGPVTNPNKEVKIFTTPVIAFIYPDVHQTDSLKKALGTDRYFAFSDMKGAEFSKQRSIAEKYRLATWSGIASVYRFVTVDGTTVEIDLRHSQSPWKLIIFNGIDAPVLANPEDAGNILISTFNLRPEYKGKRIRQSLPATIPVETALVQPGNPVNSFESIPGLKETTLRLVIFPGQAPPPLRNETAGFRIVNSYISPNRRFWLEFDNDMFSNTDRYYTNGVVLGYSSPGLTTWRLNRFMINRNKNSVVHSAISLHHGMFTPLNTKEPPPLENDRPYASTLYLRYSRFSEDAEAGILLSSAIEAGIIGDAALGQLLQKSVHAGIPSNDEPQGWETQIKNDLVLNYTIDIRKQLAKTGNAELYTEGSATAGTLHTRAVMGIHAVAGRFIPGLTPVPENFSNLTQKGNKWQYGIRGGIEMRMVGYDASLQGGLLNRNNVFALKPEEIERLVAALNVGLFAGYKNFGLSISQYYLSPEFKSGKQHFWGRIGLNYGW
;
A
#
# COMPACT_ATOMS: atom_id res chain seq x y z
N MET A 1 14.55 12.07 43.16
CA MET A 1 13.64 11.47 42.15
C MET A 1 12.48 12.42 41.90
N GLY A 2 12.50 13.20 40.81
CA GLY A 2 11.46 14.21 40.55
C GLY A 2 11.85 15.38 39.65
N ARG A 3 13.10 15.45 39.19
CA ARG A 3 13.61 16.53 38.32
C ARG A 3 14.35 16.06 37.05
N GLN A 4 14.28 14.76 36.72
CA GLN A 4 15.01 14.15 35.59
C GLN A 4 14.13 13.75 34.39
N ILE A 5 12.81 14.01 34.43
CA ILE A 5 11.91 13.65 33.32
C ILE A 5 11.57 14.89 32.45
N THR A 6 11.83 16.10 32.92
CA THR A 6 11.41 17.33 32.25
C THR A 6 12.41 17.84 31.20
N PHE A 7 13.66 17.35 31.18
CA PHE A 7 14.70 17.88 30.29
C PHE A 7 14.81 17.17 28.93
N LEU A 8 14.28 15.93 28.79
CA LEU A 8 14.26 15.24 27.49
C LEU A 8 13.15 15.74 26.55
N LEU A 9 12.22 16.55 27.06
CA LEU A 9 11.09 17.12 26.32
C LEU A 9 11.34 18.54 25.79
N PHE A 10 12.50 19.15 26.10
CA PHE A 10 12.80 20.56 25.79
C PHE A 10 13.62 20.79 24.51
N LEU A 11 13.88 19.75 23.71
CA LEU A 11 14.60 19.86 22.44
C LEU A 11 13.70 19.71 21.20
N ILE A 12 12.36 19.76 21.38
CA ILE A 12 11.37 19.72 20.29
C ILE A 12 10.39 20.89 20.45
N LEU A 13 10.82 22.10 20.07
CA LEU A 13 10.07 23.27 19.56
C LEU A 13 10.98 24.51 19.75
N PRO A 14 11.31 25.28 18.70
CA PRO A 14 10.29 26.02 17.95
C PRO A 14 10.52 26.05 16.43
N LEU A 15 9.54 25.55 15.66
CA LEU A 15 9.31 25.93 14.27
C LEU A 15 7.84 26.31 14.11
N VAL A 16 7.38 27.27 14.91
CA VAL A 16 6.16 28.02 14.65
C VAL A 16 6.39 29.44 15.15
N PHE A 17 6.47 30.37 14.20
CA PHE A 17 6.20 31.82 14.25
C PHE A 17 7.22 32.60 13.42
N SER A 18 6.89 32.78 12.14
CA SER A 18 7.08 34.07 11.46
C SER A 18 6.13 34.14 10.25
N CYS A 19 4.96 34.73 10.47
CA CYS A 19 4.14 35.27 9.41
C CYS A 19 4.37 36.79 9.41
N GLN A 20 4.92 37.33 8.32
CA GLN A 20 4.56 38.68 7.89
C GLN A 20 4.71 38.83 6.37
N ARG A 21 3.69 39.49 5.80
CA ARG A 21 3.36 39.68 4.39
C ARG A 21 4.42 40.43 3.58
N HIS A 22 4.63 39.99 2.35
CA HIS A 22 4.74 40.87 1.18
C HIS A 22 4.31 40.11 -0.09
N ASP A 23 3.25 40.59 -0.74
CA ASP A 23 2.85 40.17 -2.09
C ASP A 23 3.76 40.85 -3.12
N PRO A 24 4.22 40.11 -4.14
CA PRO A 24 4.06 40.61 -5.49
C PRO A 24 3.50 39.57 -6.46
N ALA A 25 2.83 40.10 -7.48
CA ALA A 25 2.06 39.45 -8.52
C ALA A 25 2.60 38.11 -9.07
N MET A 26 1.67 37.15 -9.23
CA MET A 26 1.93 35.87 -9.91
C MET A 26 2.22 36.07 -11.41
N PRO A 27 3.28 35.45 -11.97
CA PRO A 27 3.36 35.17 -13.39
C PRO A 27 2.38 34.05 -13.75
N GLU A 28 1.67 34.22 -14.86
CA GLU A 28 0.71 33.26 -15.41
C GLU A 28 1.32 31.85 -15.55
N THR A 29 0.65 30.86 -14.97
CA THR A 29 0.97 29.44 -15.13
C THR A 29 0.71 29.00 -16.57
N PRO A 30 1.67 28.34 -17.25
CA PRO A 30 1.40 27.77 -18.56
C PRO A 30 0.35 26.66 -18.41
N GLY A 31 -0.71 26.77 -19.22
CA GLY A 31 -1.85 25.87 -19.21
C GLY A 31 -1.45 24.40 -19.37
N PRO A 32 -2.31 23.48 -18.93
CA PRO A 32 -2.02 22.06 -18.95
C PRO A 32 -1.75 21.60 -20.38
N VAL A 33 -0.52 21.12 -20.62
CA VAL A 33 -0.15 20.36 -21.80
C VAL A 33 -0.97 19.06 -21.77
N THR A 34 -2.06 19.04 -22.52
CA THR A 34 -2.92 17.89 -22.73
C THR A 34 -2.20 16.88 -23.61
N ASN A 35 -1.83 15.74 -23.02
CA ASN A 35 -1.30 14.60 -23.76
C ASN A 35 -2.50 13.79 -24.31
N PRO A 36 -2.65 13.62 -25.64
CA PRO A 36 -3.90 13.21 -26.27
C PRO A 36 -4.33 11.72 -26.12
N ASN A 37 -3.66 10.89 -25.32
CA ASN A 37 -4.00 9.45 -25.19
C ASN A 37 -4.55 9.02 -23.80
N LYS A 38 -5.35 9.87 -23.14
CA LYS A 38 -6.09 9.49 -21.92
C LYS A 38 -7.54 9.93 -22.01
N GLU A 39 -8.38 9.14 -22.66
CA GLU A 39 -9.84 9.32 -22.55
C GLU A 39 -10.31 8.76 -21.21
N VAL A 40 -10.16 9.56 -20.14
CA VAL A 40 -10.89 9.31 -18.89
C VAL A 40 -12.25 9.99 -19.02
N LYS A 41 -13.33 9.21 -19.05
CA LYS A 41 -14.67 9.77 -19.09
C LYS A 41 -15.22 9.94 -17.69
N ILE A 42 -15.63 11.15 -17.33
CA ILE A 42 -16.17 11.49 -16.01
C ILE A 42 -17.68 11.65 -16.10
N PHE A 43 -18.41 11.06 -15.15
CA PHE A 43 -19.84 11.21 -14.95
C PHE A 43 -20.12 11.65 -13.52
N THR A 44 -20.92 12.70 -13.38
CA THR A 44 -21.34 13.26 -12.08
C THR A 44 -22.86 13.19 -11.90
N THR A 45 -23.57 12.66 -12.89
CA THR A 45 -25.02 12.55 -12.94
C THR A 45 -25.43 11.12 -13.31
N PRO A 46 -26.68 10.71 -13.01
CA PRO A 46 -27.17 9.39 -13.38
C PRO A 46 -27.01 9.13 -14.88
N VAL A 47 -26.45 7.99 -15.26
CA VAL A 47 -26.18 7.64 -16.66
C VAL A 47 -26.12 6.13 -16.87
N ILE A 48 -26.54 5.68 -18.03
CA ILE A 48 -26.30 4.33 -18.55
C ILE A 48 -25.26 4.45 -19.66
N ALA A 49 -24.03 4.05 -19.38
CA ALA A 49 -22.92 4.11 -20.32
C ALA A 49 -22.78 2.79 -21.08
N PHE A 50 -23.00 2.83 -22.40
CA PHE A 50 -22.83 1.72 -23.34
C PHE A 50 -21.42 1.74 -23.90
N ILE A 51 -20.68 0.67 -23.65
CA ILE A 51 -19.25 0.59 -23.94
C ILE A 51 -19.06 -0.35 -25.12
N TYR A 52 -18.29 0.12 -26.09
CA TYR A 52 -17.95 -0.59 -27.31
C TYR A 52 -16.45 -0.88 -27.34
N PRO A 53 -16.01 -1.91 -28.08
CA PRO A 53 -14.58 -2.17 -28.29
C PRO A 53 -13.87 -0.97 -28.91
N ASP A 54 -12.68 -0.68 -28.40
CA ASP A 54 -11.74 0.20 -29.09
C ASP A 54 -11.12 -0.49 -30.33
N VAL A 55 -10.30 0.26 -31.07
CA VAL A 55 -9.67 -0.24 -32.31
C VAL A 55 -8.78 -1.46 -32.05
N HIS A 56 -7.98 -1.45 -30.98
CA HIS A 56 -7.07 -2.56 -30.64
C HIS A 56 -7.82 -3.81 -30.17
N GLN A 57 -8.90 -3.63 -29.41
CA GLN A 57 -9.78 -4.70 -28.97
C GLN A 57 -10.54 -5.30 -30.16
N THR A 58 -11.02 -4.46 -31.08
CA THR A 58 -11.66 -4.88 -32.32
C THR A 58 -10.73 -5.77 -33.15
N ASP A 59 -9.49 -5.34 -33.35
CA ASP A 59 -8.51 -6.10 -34.13
C ASP A 59 -8.13 -7.42 -33.45
N SER A 60 -7.97 -7.41 -32.13
CA SER A 60 -7.68 -8.61 -31.35
C SER A 60 -8.81 -9.64 -31.43
N LEU A 61 -10.07 -9.19 -31.35
CA LEU A 61 -11.25 -10.04 -31.45
C LEU A 61 -11.44 -10.59 -32.86
N LYS A 62 -11.23 -9.79 -33.90
CA LYS A 62 -11.24 -10.27 -35.29
C LYS A 62 -10.18 -11.34 -35.52
N LYS A 63 -8.99 -11.18 -34.94
CA LYS A 63 -7.91 -12.17 -35.02
C LYS A 63 -8.24 -13.46 -34.28
N ALA A 64 -8.96 -13.38 -33.16
CA ALA A 64 -9.31 -14.54 -32.34
C ALA A 64 -10.54 -15.32 -32.88
N LEU A 65 -11.56 -14.61 -33.36
CA LEU A 65 -12.86 -15.20 -33.74
C LEU A 65 -13.00 -15.41 -35.26
N GLY A 66 -12.22 -14.71 -36.07
CA GLY A 66 -12.45 -14.55 -37.51
C GLY A 66 -13.43 -13.41 -37.82
N THR A 67 -13.23 -12.72 -38.95
CA THR A 67 -13.95 -11.49 -39.31
C THR A 67 -15.46 -11.65 -39.35
N ASP A 68 -15.97 -12.71 -39.99
CA ASP A 68 -17.42 -12.91 -40.15
C ASP A 68 -18.11 -13.23 -38.81
N ARG A 69 -17.45 -14.05 -37.98
CA ARG A 69 -17.93 -14.36 -36.62
C ARG A 69 -17.89 -13.15 -35.70
N TYR A 70 -16.88 -12.28 -35.86
CA TYR A 70 -16.82 -11.01 -35.13
C TYR A 70 -18.03 -10.13 -35.44
N PHE A 71 -18.38 -9.94 -36.71
CA PHE A 71 -19.52 -9.08 -37.07
C PHE A 71 -20.85 -9.68 -36.59
N ALA A 72 -21.06 -10.99 -36.76
CA ALA A 72 -22.25 -11.66 -36.22
C ALA A 72 -22.36 -11.50 -34.68
N PHE A 73 -21.24 -11.61 -33.98
CA PHE A 73 -21.19 -11.40 -32.52
C PHE A 73 -21.44 -9.94 -32.14
N SER A 74 -20.87 -8.98 -32.87
CA SER A 74 -21.10 -7.54 -32.68
C SER A 74 -22.56 -7.16 -32.90
N ASP A 75 -23.21 -7.70 -33.93
CA ASP A 75 -24.62 -7.45 -34.24
C ASP A 75 -25.53 -7.98 -33.14
N MET A 76 -25.25 -9.19 -32.64
CA MET A 76 -25.97 -9.77 -31.50
C MET A 76 -25.86 -8.87 -30.26
N LYS A 77 -24.64 -8.39 -29.93
CA LYS A 77 -24.42 -7.50 -28.78
C LYS A 77 -25.09 -6.13 -28.99
N GLY A 78 -25.09 -5.62 -30.22
CA GLY A 78 -25.81 -4.41 -30.62
C GLY A 78 -27.33 -4.54 -30.48
N ALA A 79 -27.90 -5.70 -30.79
CA ALA A 79 -29.32 -5.97 -30.57
C ALA A 79 -29.69 -5.93 -29.08
N GLU A 80 -28.86 -6.51 -28.20
CA GLU A 80 -29.07 -6.43 -26.75
C GLU A 80 -28.95 -4.99 -26.23
N PHE A 81 -27.94 -4.23 -26.67
CA PHE A 81 -27.83 -2.81 -26.35
C PHE A 81 -29.06 -2.00 -26.79
N SER A 82 -29.64 -2.34 -27.94
CA SER A 82 -30.85 -1.68 -28.43
C SER A 82 -32.07 -1.95 -27.53
N LYS A 83 -32.20 -3.17 -26.99
CA LYS A 83 -33.23 -3.48 -25.98
C LYS A 83 -33.04 -2.63 -24.72
N GLN A 84 -31.81 -2.51 -24.21
CA GLN A 84 -31.54 -1.70 -23.02
C GLN A 84 -31.75 -0.20 -23.27
N ARG A 85 -31.41 0.31 -24.46
CA ARG A 85 -31.73 1.70 -24.86
C ARG A 85 -33.24 1.96 -24.88
N SER A 86 -34.04 1.01 -25.39
CA SER A 86 -35.50 1.15 -25.37
C SER A 86 -36.06 1.25 -23.95
N ILE A 87 -35.51 0.48 -23.00
CA ILE A 87 -35.85 0.60 -21.57
C ILE A 87 -35.44 1.98 -21.03
N ALA A 88 -34.21 2.42 -21.31
CA ALA A 88 -33.73 3.71 -20.86
C ALA A 88 -34.59 4.88 -21.40
N GLU A 89 -34.93 4.86 -22.69
CA GLU A 89 -35.81 5.85 -23.33
C GLU A 89 -37.20 5.86 -22.71
N LYS A 90 -37.80 4.67 -22.50
CA LYS A 90 -39.12 4.52 -21.88
C LYS A 90 -39.19 5.22 -20.51
N TYR A 91 -38.13 5.09 -19.72
CA TYR A 91 -38.05 5.68 -18.38
C TYR A 91 -37.29 7.02 -18.34
N ARG A 92 -36.96 7.60 -19.50
CA ARG A 92 -36.23 8.88 -19.65
C ARG A 92 -34.90 8.93 -18.90
N LEU A 93 -34.20 7.80 -18.86
CA LEU A 93 -32.88 7.68 -18.26
C LEU A 93 -31.82 8.20 -19.23
N ALA A 94 -30.84 8.96 -18.71
CA ALA A 94 -29.75 9.46 -19.53
C ALA A 94 -28.86 8.32 -20.00
N THR A 95 -28.50 8.33 -21.29
CA THR A 95 -27.61 7.33 -21.88
C THR A 95 -26.37 7.99 -22.45
N TRP A 96 -25.26 7.26 -22.44
CA TRP A 96 -24.02 7.66 -23.09
C TRP A 96 -23.42 6.48 -23.83
N SER A 97 -22.67 6.72 -24.89
CA SER A 97 -21.96 5.66 -25.62
C SER A 97 -20.55 6.08 -25.97
N GLY A 98 -19.59 5.16 -25.89
CA GLY A 98 -18.22 5.43 -26.33
C GLY A 98 -17.25 4.29 -26.07
N ILE A 99 -15.98 4.58 -26.34
CA ILE A 99 -14.87 3.62 -26.42
C ILE A 99 -13.76 3.90 -25.39
N ALA A 100 -14.04 4.73 -24.38
CA ALA A 100 -13.07 5.06 -23.34
C ALA A 100 -12.67 3.81 -22.55
N SER A 101 -11.40 3.73 -22.14
CA SER A 101 -10.92 2.56 -21.38
C SER A 101 -10.98 2.77 -19.86
N VAL A 102 -11.18 4.01 -19.39
CA VAL A 102 -11.28 4.35 -17.97
C VAL A 102 -12.45 5.30 -17.75
N TYR A 103 -13.32 4.94 -16.81
CA TYR A 103 -14.51 5.68 -16.46
C TYR A 103 -14.47 6.10 -15.01
N ARG A 104 -14.89 7.34 -14.72
CA ARG A 104 -14.93 7.89 -13.37
C ARG A 104 -16.34 8.37 -13.08
N PHE A 105 -16.89 7.94 -11.95
CA PHE A 105 -18.23 8.29 -11.51
C PHE A 105 -18.11 9.01 -10.17
N VAL A 106 -18.79 10.14 -10.03
CA VAL A 106 -18.84 10.90 -8.78
C VAL A 106 -20.27 10.85 -8.26
N THR A 107 -20.48 10.17 -7.13
CA THR A 107 -21.78 10.08 -6.44
C THR A 107 -22.12 11.39 -5.73
N VAL A 108 -23.38 11.56 -5.33
CA VAL A 108 -23.87 12.77 -4.64
C VAL A 108 -23.11 13.05 -3.33
N ASP A 109 -22.63 12.02 -2.64
CA ASP A 109 -21.81 12.15 -1.42
C ASP A 109 -20.33 12.46 -1.71
N GLY A 110 -19.98 12.70 -2.99
CA GLY A 110 -18.63 13.00 -3.45
C GLY A 110 -17.73 11.78 -3.62
N THR A 111 -18.24 10.55 -3.48
CA THR A 111 -17.45 9.33 -3.69
C THR A 111 -17.10 9.18 -5.16
N THR A 112 -15.81 8.98 -5.46
CA THR A 112 -15.34 8.84 -6.84
C THR A 112 -15.02 7.38 -7.15
N VAL A 113 -15.84 6.73 -7.95
CA VAL A 113 -15.62 5.35 -8.40
C VAL A 113 -14.94 5.33 -9.76
N GLU A 114 -13.81 4.63 -9.89
CA GLU A 114 -13.11 4.46 -11.17
C GLU A 114 -13.28 3.02 -11.70
N ILE A 115 -13.72 2.87 -12.93
CA ILE A 115 -13.87 1.60 -13.64
C ILE A 115 -12.84 1.56 -14.76
N ASP A 116 -11.90 0.61 -14.68
CA ASP A 116 -10.81 0.44 -15.65
C ASP A 116 -11.05 -0.82 -16.48
N LEU A 117 -11.32 -0.62 -17.78
CA LEU A 117 -11.64 -1.69 -18.71
C LEU A 117 -10.48 -2.02 -19.67
N ARG A 118 -9.28 -1.46 -19.46
CA ARG A 118 -8.11 -1.66 -20.34
C ARG A 118 -7.71 -3.12 -20.52
N HIS A 119 -8.03 -3.98 -19.56
CA HIS A 119 -7.75 -5.41 -19.59
C HIS A 119 -9.03 -6.27 -19.65
N SER A 120 -10.19 -5.66 -19.93
CA SER A 120 -11.44 -6.41 -20.08
C SER A 120 -11.44 -7.22 -21.37
N GLN A 121 -11.69 -8.54 -21.27
CA GLN A 121 -11.78 -9.42 -22.43
C GLN A 121 -13.12 -9.39 -23.16
N SER A 122 -14.16 -8.83 -22.54
CA SER A 122 -15.43 -8.53 -23.20
C SER A 122 -15.61 -7.00 -23.23
N PRO A 123 -15.51 -6.37 -24.40
CA PRO A 123 -15.57 -4.92 -24.51
C PRO A 123 -17.00 -4.37 -24.53
N TRP A 124 -17.99 -5.18 -24.93
CA TRP A 124 -19.39 -4.80 -24.84
C TRP A 124 -19.88 -4.88 -23.40
N LYS A 125 -19.96 -3.71 -22.75
CA LYS A 125 -20.38 -3.57 -21.35
C LYS A 125 -21.36 -2.43 -21.18
N LEU A 126 -22.20 -2.53 -20.16
CA LEU A 126 -22.96 -1.39 -19.65
C LEU A 126 -22.41 -1.00 -18.29
N ILE A 127 -22.25 0.30 -18.05
CA ILE A 127 -22.10 0.82 -16.70
C ILE A 127 -23.38 1.59 -16.36
N ILE A 128 -24.06 1.16 -15.30
CA ILE A 128 -25.31 1.72 -14.82
C ILE A 128 -25.00 2.53 -13.57
N PHE A 129 -25.24 3.84 -13.62
CA PHE A 129 -24.97 4.75 -12.52
C PHE A 129 -26.21 5.57 -12.20
N ASN A 130 -26.71 5.50 -10.97
CA ASN A 130 -27.89 6.25 -10.55
C ASN A 130 -27.56 7.59 -9.86
N GLY A 131 -26.27 7.98 -9.82
CA GLY A 131 -25.81 9.20 -9.17
C GLY A 131 -25.63 9.09 -7.65
N ILE A 132 -26.23 8.08 -7.00
CA ILE A 132 -26.27 7.93 -5.54
C ILE A 132 -25.36 6.78 -5.10
N ASP A 133 -25.55 5.60 -5.68
CA ASP A 133 -24.82 4.38 -5.39
C ASP A 133 -23.62 4.20 -6.32
N ALA A 134 -22.76 3.22 -6.01
CA ALA A 134 -21.65 2.88 -6.89
C ALA A 134 -22.16 2.41 -8.26
N PRO A 135 -21.45 2.75 -9.35
CA PRO A 135 -21.79 2.30 -10.70
C PRO A 135 -21.72 0.77 -10.81
N VAL A 136 -22.74 0.17 -11.40
CA VAL A 136 -22.87 -1.27 -11.63
C VAL A 136 -22.40 -1.62 -13.04
N LEU A 137 -21.45 -2.55 -13.15
CA LEU A 137 -21.01 -3.08 -14.45
C LEU A 137 -21.86 -4.30 -14.84
N ALA A 138 -22.50 -4.26 -16.00
CA ALA A 138 -23.38 -5.31 -16.50
C ALA A 138 -22.99 -5.79 -17.90
N ASN A 139 -23.26 -7.06 -18.18
CA ASN A 139 -23.30 -7.57 -19.56
C ASN A 139 -24.59 -7.10 -20.25
N PRO A 140 -24.57 -6.93 -21.59
CA PRO A 140 -25.76 -6.62 -22.38
C PRO A 140 -26.97 -7.50 -22.08
N GLU A 141 -26.76 -8.81 -21.89
CA GLU A 141 -27.82 -9.80 -21.66
C GLU A 141 -28.53 -9.61 -20.30
N ASP A 142 -27.77 -9.27 -19.26
CA ASP A 142 -28.28 -9.21 -17.88
C ASP A 142 -28.73 -7.81 -17.46
N ALA A 143 -28.37 -6.78 -18.24
CA ALA A 143 -28.52 -5.38 -17.87
C ALA A 143 -29.97 -4.92 -17.67
N GLY A 144 -30.95 -5.59 -18.28
CA GLY A 144 -32.36 -5.16 -18.19
C GLY A 144 -32.93 -5.26 -16.77
N ASN A 145 -32.67 -6.38 -16.09
CA ASN A 145 -33.10 -6.56 -14.71
C ASN A 145 -32.35 -5.64 -13.75
N ILE A 146 -31.04 -5.43 -14.01
CA ILE A 146 -30.19 -4.54 -13.21
C ILE A 146 -30.67 -3.09 -13.35
N LEU A 147 -31.00 -2.62 -14.55
CA LEU A 147 -31.56 -1.29 -14.79
C LEU A 147 -32.85 -1.08 -13.99
N ILE A 148 -33.76 -2.06 -14.00
CA ILE A 148 -35.04 -2.00 -13.29
C ILE A 148 -34.80 -1.91 -11.78
N SER A 149 -33.89 -2.71 -11.22
CA SER A 149 -33.58 -2.68 -9.80
C SER A 149 -32.85 -1.41 -9.36
N THR A 150 -31.83 -0.97 -10.11
CA THR A 150 -30.97 0.17 -9.74
C THR A 150 -31.71 1.51 -9.77
N PHE A 151 -32.70 1.65 -10.66
CA PHE A 151 -33.56 2.85 -10.73
C PHE A 151 -34.94 2.65 -10.10
N ASN A 152 -35.18 1.51 -9.44
CA ASN A 152 -36.45 1.14 -8.81
C ASN A 152 -37.68 1.36 -9.72
N LEU A 153 -37.59 0.90 -10.96
CA LEU A 153 -38.59 1.13 -12.01
C LEU A 153 -39.79 0.18 -11.81
N ARG A 154 -41.02 0.70 -11.84
CA ARG A 154 -42.22 -0.15 -11.74
C ARG A 154 -42.51 -0.84 -13.09
N PRO A 155 -42.74 -2.16 -13.12
CA PRO A 155 -43.29 -2.82 -14.30
C PRO A 155 -44.78 -2.49 -14.44
N GLU A 156 -45.22 -2.02 -15.62
CA GLU A 156 -46.65 -1.89 -15.92
C GLU A 156 -47.23 -3.28 -16.21
N TYR A 157 -48.11 -3.75 -15.32
CA TYR A 157 -48.99 -4.88 -15.62
C TYR A 157 -50.01 -4.45 -16.68
N LYS A 158 -49.84 -4.92 -17.92
CA LYS A 158 -50.93 -4.89 -18.92
C LYS A 158 -52.02 -5.86 -18.49
N GLY A 159 -53.11 -5.31 -17.93
CA GLY A 159 -54.25 -6.09 -17.45
C GLY A 159 -54.90 -6.93 -18.55
N LYS A 160 -54.96 -8.24 -18.33
CA LYS A 160 -56.09 -9.06 -18.76
C LYS A 160 -56.87 -9.44 -17.50
N ARG A 161 -58.09 -8.91 -17.35
CA ARG A 161 -59.05 -9.39 -16.35
C ARG A 161 -59.39 -10.84 -16.67
N ILE A 162 -58.86 -11.78 -15.89
CA ILE A 162 -59.43 -13.11 -15.77
C ILE A 162 -60.13 -13.14 -14.42
N ARG A 163 -61.46 -13.20 -14.42
CA ARG A 163 -62.24 -13.55 -13.24
C ARG A 163 -62.00 -15.04 -12.97
N GLN A 164 -61.27 -15.37 -11.92
CA GLN A 164 -61.36 -16.68 -11.27
C GLN A 164 -61.39 -16.49 -9.76
N SER A 165 -62.41 -17.11 -9.17
CA SER A 165 -62.75 -17.19 -7.76
C SER A 165 -61.58 -17.70 -6.92
N LEU A 166 -61.36 -17.10 -5.74
CA LEU A 166 -60.49 -17.65 -4.71
C LEU A 166 -61.09 -18.94 -4.13
N PRO A 167 -60.33 -20.04 -4.03
CA PRO A 167 -60.45 -20.98 -2.93
C PRO A 167 -59.45 -20.61 -1.83
N ALA A 168 -59.84 -20.96 -0.60
CA ALA A 168 -59.18 -20.65 0.65
C ALA A 168 -57.77 -21.24 0.80
N THR A 169 -56.94 -20.54 1.57
CA THR A 169 -55.82 -21.02 2.40
C THR A 169 -55.13 -22.32 2.01
N ILE A 170 -53.87 -22.21 1.53
CA ILE A 170 -52.89 -23.30 1.51
C ILE A 170 -51.62 -22.82 2.26
N PRO A 171 -50.96 -23.67 3.08
CA PRO A 171 -49.95 -23.25 4.04
C PRO A 171 -48.63 -22.81 3.39
N VAL A 172 -47.89 -21.95 4.11
CA VAL A 172 -46.51 -21.59 3.80
C VAL A 172 -45.63 -22.83 3.97
N GLU A 173 -45.27 -23.47 2.86
CA GLU A 173 -44.20 -24.44 2.82
C GLU A 173 -43.01 -23.82 2.07
N THR A 174 -41.91 -23.67 2.80
CA THR A 174 -40.65 -23.10 2.35
C THR A 174 -39.98 -24.03 1.35
N ALA A 175 -40.38 -23.97 0.08
CA ALA A 175 -39.75 -24.73 -1.00
C ALA A 175 -38.45 -24.04 -1.46
N LEU A 176 -37.33 -24.69 -1.15
CA LEU A 176 -36.03 -24.48 -1.78
C LEU A 176 -36.19 -24.53 -3.31
N VAL A 177 -35.92 -23.41 -3.99
CA VAL A 177 -35.84 -23.38 -5.45
C VAL A 177 -34.61 -24.17 -5.87
N GLN A 178 -34.83 -25.37 -6.43
CA GLN A 178 -33.81 -26.06 -7.21
C GLN A 178 -33.61 -25.32 -8.55
N PRO A 179 -32.37 -25.14 -9.02
CA PRO A 179 -32.09 -24.50 -10.30
C PRO A 179 -32.54 -25.41 -11.45
N GLY A 180 -33.54 -24.96 -12.20
CA GLY A 180 -33.93 -25.58 -13.47
C GLY A 180 -32.85 -25.38 -14.53
N ASN A 181 -32.65 -26.42 -15.36
CA ASN A 181 -31.64 -26.51 -16.41
C ASN A 181 -31.56 -25.27 -17.33
N PRO A 182 -30.35 -24.77 -17.66
CA PRO A 182 -30.18 -23.70 -18.63
C PRO A 182 -30.39 -24.24 -20.05
N VAL A 183 -31.31 -23.62 -20.79
CA VAL A 183 -31.47 -23.83 -22.24
C VAL A 183 -30.36 -23.05 -22.97
N ASN A 184 -29.51 -23.78 -23.68
CA ASN A 184 -28.53 -23.36 -24.68
C ASN A 184 -27.51 -22.29 -24.26
N SER A 185 -26.54 -22.72 -23.44
CA SER A 185 -25.24 -22.05 -23.28
C SER A 185 -24.42 -22.21 -24.56
N PHE A 186 -24.07 -21.11 -25.22
CA PHE A 186 -22.87 -21.10 -26.07
C PHE A 186 -21.66 -21.42 -25.17
N GLU A 187 -20.87 -22.39 -25.59
CA GLU A 187 -19.64 -22.84 -24.94
C GLU A 187 -18.77 -21.64 -24.53
N SER A 188 -18.32 -21.67 -23.27
CA SER A 188 -17.35 -20.72 -22.73
C SER A 188 -16.08 -20.72 -23.57
N ILE A 189 -15.73 -19.56 -24.13
CA ILE A 189 -14.49 -19.37 -24.89
C ILE A 189 -13.29 -19.57 -23.92
N PRO A 190 -12.34 -20.48 -24.21
CA PRO A 190 -11.16 -20.68 -23.38
C PRO A 190 -10.26 -19.44 -23.37
N GLY A 191 -9.86 -18.97 -22.18
CA GLY A 191 -8.86 -17.89 -22.03
C GLY A 191 -9.33 -16.59 -21.38
N LEU A 192 -10.60 -16.50 -20.94
CA LEU A 192 -11.17 -15.36 -20.22
C LEU A 192 -10.46 -15.08 -18.88
N LYS A 193 -9.51 -14.13 -18.89
CA LYS A 193 -8.92 -13.53 -17.68
C LYS A 193 -9.84 -12.45 -17.11
N GLU A 194 -9.78 -12.36 -15.78
CA GLU A 194 -10.58 -11.53 -14.85
C GLU A 194 -10.69 -10.04 -15.28
N THR A 195 -11.92 -9.50 -15.31
CA THR A 195 -12.15 -8.04 -15.40
C THR A 195 -11.88 -7.38 -14.05
N THR A 196 -10.98 -6.39 -13.99
CA THR A 196 -10.59 -5.71 -12.74
C THR A 196 -11.38 -4.42 -12.56
N LEU A 197 -12.17 -4.32 -11.51
CA LEU A 197 -12.90 -3.10 -11.10
C LEU A 197 -12.16 -2.44 -9.93
N ARG A 198 -11.78 -1.16 -10.02
CA ARG A 198 -10.99 -0.48 -8.98
C ARG A 198 -11.80 0.63 -8.28
N LEU A 199 -12.56 0.25 -7.26
CA LEU A 199 -13.24 1.20 -6.38
C LEU A 199 -12.22 2.00 -5.54
N VAL A 200 -12.16 3.32 -5.70
CA VAL A 200 -11.33 4.21 -4.88
C VAL A 200 -12.22 4.98 -3.92
N ILE A 201 -12.25 4.56 -2.65
CA ILE A 201 -13.03 5.26 -1.61
C ILE A 201 -12.12 6.27 -0.91
N PHE A 202 -12.56 7.54 -0.79
CA PHE A 202 -11.82 8.54 -0.02
C PHE A 202 -12.14 8.46 1.49
N PRO A 203 -11.26 8.97 2.36
CA PRO A 203 -11.48 8.95 3.81
C PRO A 203 -12.81 9.62 4.20
N GLY A 204 -13.66 8.89 4.92
CA GLY A 204 -14.96 9.35 5.43
C GLY A 204 -16.18 8.86 4.65
N GLN A 205 -15.98 8.16 3.53
CA GLN A 205 -17.07 7.71 2.64
C GLN A 205 -17.47 6.26 2.87
N ALA A 206 -18.77 5.97 2.88
CA ALA A 206 -19.27 4.60 3.03
C ALA A 206 -18.98 3.77 1.75
N PRO A 207 -18.49 2.53 1.84
CA PRO A 207 -18.52 1.62 0.69
C PRO A 207 -19.98 1.35 0.31
N PRO A 208 -20.23 1.02 -0.98
CA PRO A 208 -21.57 0.71 -1.45
C PRO A 208 -22.21 -0.44 -0.63
N PRO A 209 -23.51 -0.34 -0.33
CA PRO A 209 -24.20 -1.19 0.65
C PRO A 209 -24.43 -2.64 0.20
N LEU A 210 -24.33 -2.97 -1.10
CA LEU A 210 -24.39 -4.36 -1.58
C LEU A 210 -23.09 -4.78 -2.29
N ARG A 211 -22.56 -5.94 -1.90
CA ARG A 211 -21.44 -6.62 -2.58
C ARG A 211 -21.89 -7.59 -3.68
N ASN A 212 -23.19 -7.86 -3.78
CA ASN A 212 -23.78 -8.80 -4.75
C ASN A 212 -24.08 -8.18 -6.12
N GLU A 213 -23.60 -6.96 -6.39
CA GLU A 213 -24.05 -6.15 -7.52
C GLU A 213 -23.52 -6.57 -8.90
N THR A 214 -22.94 -7.77 -9.05
CA THR A 214 -22.63 -8.29 -10.39
C THR A 214 -23.05 -9.75 -10.50
N ALA A 215 -24.06 -10.00 -11.34
CA ALA A 215 -24.35 -11.34 -11.82
C ALA A 215 -23.09 -11.87 -12.53
N GLY A 216 -22.31 -12.72 -11.84
CA GLY A 216 -21.21 -13.49 -12.43
C GLY A 216 -19.83 -12.85 -12.56
N PHE A 217 -19.53 -11.70 -11.93
CA PHE A 217 -18.16 -11.11 -11.94
C PHE A 217 -17.56 -10.99 -10.53
N ARG A 218 -16.26 -11.31 -10.37
CA ARG A 218 -15.51 -11.06 -9.11
C ARG A 218 -14.95 -9.64 -9.14
N ILE A 219 -15.60 -8.71 -8.45
CA ILE A 219 -15.14 -7.33 -8.28
C ILE A 219 -13.84 -7.34 -7.44
N VAL A 220 -12.79 -6.68 -7.94
CA VAL A 220 -11.47 -6.62 -7.29
C VAL A 220 -11.33 -5.31 -6.53
N ASN A 221 -12.02 -5.18 -5.39
CA ASN A 221 -12.00 -3.92 -4.65
C ASN A 221 -10.64 -3.72 -3.93
N SER A 222 -9.96 -2.61 -4.22
CA SER A 222 -8.80 -2.17 -3.45
C SER A 222 -9.13 -0.89 -2.71
N TYR A 223 -9.09 -0.93 -1.39
CA TYR A 223 -9.50 0.20 -0.54
C TYR A 223 -8.29 0.99 -0.09
N ILE A 224 -8.43 2.31 0.05
CA ILE A 224 -7.39 3.12 0.69
C ILE A 224 -7.64 3.10 2.20
N SER A 225 -6.62 2.77 2.99
CA SER A 225 -6.72 2.89 4.44
C SER A 225 -6.99 4.35 4.82
N PRO A 226 -8.03 4.64 5.62
CA PRO A 226 -8.34 6.00 6.06
C PRO A 226 -7.41 6.49 7.18
N ASN A 227 -6.68 5.57 7.81
CA ASN A 227 -5.90 5.83 9.01
C ASN A 227 -4.69 6.70 8.70
N ARG A 228 -4.45 7.69 9.56
CA ARG A 228 -3.20 8.43 9.58
C ARG A 228 -2.36 7.90 10.72
N ARG A 229 -1.05 7.84 10.51
CA ARG A 229 -0.13 7.36 11.54
C ARG A 229 1.14 8.17 11.51
N PHE A 230 1.56 8.59 12.68
CA PHE A 230 2.89 9.08 12.97
C PHE A 230 3.64 8.03 13.78
N TRP A 231 4.93 7.87 13.54
CA TRP A 231 5.78 7.07 14.42
C TRP A 231 7.19 7.64 14.48
N LEU A 232 7.84 7.33 15.59
CA LEU A 232 9.21 7.74 15.90
C LEU A 232 9.91 6.54 16.53
N GLU A 233 11.05 6.15 15.98
CA GLU A 233 11.87 5.05 16.49
C GLU A 233 13.28 5.57 16.76
N PHE A 234 13.83 5.13 17.90
CA PHE A 234 15.17 5.43 18.34
C PHE A 234 15.91 4.13 18.61
N ASP A 235 17.02 3.94 17.91
CA ASP A 235 17.96 2.86 18.12
C ASP A 235 19.17 3.36 18.89
N ASN A 236 19.64 2.55 19.83
CA ASN A 236 20.89 2.81 20.52
C ASN A 236 21.54 1.50 21.00
N ASP A 237 22.86 1.39 20.91
CA ASP A 237 23.62 0.24 21.40
C ASP A 237 24.04 0.36 22.88
N MET A 238 23.86 1.54 23.50
CA MET A 238 24.00 1.73 24.95
C MET A 238 23.06 0.81 25.74
N PHE A 239 21.92 0.41 25.18
CA PHE A 239 21.02 -0.58 25.80
C PHE A 239 21.69 -1.97 25.94
N SER A 240 22.80 -2.21 25.24
CA SER A 240 23.61 -3.43 25.29
C SER A 240 25.02 -3.18 25.85
N ASN A 241 25.24 -2.00 26.44
CA ASN A 241 26.51 -1.56 27.04
C ASN A 241 27.71 -1.60 26.07
N THR A 242 27.47 -1.25 24.81
CA THR A 242 28.49 -1.10 23.77
C THR A 242 28.32 0.24 23.03
N ASP A 243 29.39 0.74 22.42
CA ASP A 243 29.40 1.89 21.48
C ASP A 243 30.18 1.46 20.22
N ARG A 244 29.60 0.52 19.45
CA ARG A 244 30.24 -0.10 18.29
C ARG A 244 29.23 -0.45 17.20
N TYR A 245 29.73 -0.57 15.98
CA TYR A 245 28.95 -1.02 14.84
C TYR A 245 27.73 -0.13 14.61
N TYR A 246 26.52 -0.68 14.58
CA TYR A 246 25.32 0.16 14.50
C TYR A 246 25.05 0.78 15.87
N THR A 247 25.54 2.01 16.08
CA THR A 247 25.47 2.68 17.39
C THR A 247 24.17 3.44 17.60
N ASN A 248 23.61 4.02 16.53
CA ASN A 248 22.45 4.88 16.65
C ASN A 248 21.62 4.95 15.38
N GLY A 249 20.31 5.08 15.55
CA GLY A 249 19.42 5.40 14.45
C GLY A 249 18.17 6.13 14.91
N VAL A 250 17.63 6.93 14.00
CA VAL A 250 16.37 7.65 14.19
C VAL A 250 15.51 7.45 12.96
N VAL A 251 14.26 7.03 13.17
CA VAL A 251 13.26 6.96 12.10
C VAL A 251 12.07 7.80 12.49
N LEU A 252 11.76 8.79 11.65
CA LEU A 252 10.56 9.60 11.75
C LEU A 252 9.63 9.26 10.60
N GLY A 253 8.41 8.83 10.87
CA GLY A 253 7.51 8.37 9.83
C GLY A 253 6.11 8.92 9.90
N TYR A 254 5.50 9.04 8.71
CA TYR A 254 4.14 9.49 8.53
C TYR A 254 3.44 8.69 7.41
N SER A 255 2.27 8.13 7.73
CA SER A 255 1.37 7.47 6.80
C SER A 255 0.08 8.27 6.69
N SER A 256 -0.44 8.40 5.47
CA SER A 256 -1.76 8.99 5.26
C SER A 256 -2.41 8.52 3.96
N PRO A 257 -3.75 8.58 3.89
CA PRO A 257 -4.49 8.21 2.68
C PRO A 257 -4.05 9.04 1.46
N GLY A 258 -3.79 10.34 1.65
CA GLY A 258 -3.42 11.27 0.59
C GLY A 258 -2.12 10.91 -0.12
N LEU A 259 -1.20 10.21 0.55
CA LEU A 259 0.06 9.76 -0.06
C LEU A 259 -0.20 8.74 -1.18
N THR A 260 -1.29 7.99 -1.15
CA THR A 260 -1.62 6.99 -2.18
C THR A 260 -1.99 7.60 -3.54
N THR A 261 -2.23 8.91 -3.60
CA THR A 261 -2.55 9.64 -4.84
C THR A 261 -1.31 10.22 -5.52
N TRP A 262 -0.15 10.19 -4.87
CA TRP A 262 1.09 10.74 -5.41
C TRP A 262 1.53 10.01 -6.68
N ARG A 263 2.11 10.76 -7.63
CA ARG A 263 2.56 10.22 -8.93
C ARG A 263 3.65 9.14 -8.80
N LEU A 264 4.39 9.16 -7.71
CA LEU A 264 5.43 8.17 -7.38
C LEU A 264 4.85 6.74 -7.28
N ASN A 265 3.57 6.61 -6.90
CA ASN A 265 2.87 5.33 -6.81
C ASN A 265 2.80 4.52 -8.11
N ARG A 266 3.11 5.14 -9.26
CA ARG A 266 3.22 4.45 -10.56
C ARG A 266 4.43 3.53 -10.66
N PHE A 267 5.47 3.79 -9.87
CA PHE A 267 6.68 2.97 -9.81
C PHE A 267 6.64 1.95 -8.66
N MET A 268 5.55 1.95 -7.89
CA MET A 268 5.40 1.11 -6.72
C MET A 268 4.63 -0.16 -7.09
N ILE A 269 5.17 -1.31 -6.70
CA ILE A 269 4.47 -2.58 -6.83
C ILE A 269 3.31 -2.62 -5.83
N ASN A 270 2.16 -3.06 -6.31
CA ASN A 270 0.96 -3.25 -5.51
C ASN A 270 0.20 -4.46 -6.05
N ARG A 271 -0.40 -5.26 -5.16
CA ARG A 271 -1.19 -6.43 -5.53
C ARG A 271 -2.53 -6.03 -6.16
N ASN A 272 -3.11 -4.89 -5.75
CA ASN A 272 -4.38 -4.33 -6.22
C ASN A 272 -5.53 -5.37 -6.32
N LYS A 273 -5.48 -6.44 -5.51
CA LYS A 273 -6.49 -7.50 -5.50
C LYS A 273 -7.03 -7.71 -4.10
N ASN A 274 -8.30 -7.36 -3.87
CA ASN A 274 -8.96 -7.50 -2.57
C ASN A 274 -8.08 -6.98 -1.43
N SER A 275 -7.49 -5.79 -1.61
CA SER A 275 -6.42 -5.31 -0.73
C SER A 275 -6.70 -3.95 -0.13
N VAL A 276 -6.28 -3.75 1.12
CA VAL A 276 -6.20 -2.43 1.73
C VAL A 276 -4.82 -1.84 1.43
N VAL A 277 -4.81 -0.64 0.86
CA VAL A 277 -3.63 0.05 0.36
C VAL A 277 -3.37 1.28 1.23
N HIS A 278 -2.13 1.47 1.62
CA HIS A 278 -1.68 2.69 2.26
C HIS A 278 -0.27 3.04 1.83
N SER A 279 0.12 4.30 2.01
CA SER A 279 1.45 4.79 1.66
C SER A 279 2.01 5.62 2.80
N ALA A 280 3.32 5.57 2.95
CA ALA A 280 4.01 6.28 4.01
C ALA A 280 5.30 6.91 3.51
N ILE A 281 5.69 8.02 4.13
CA ILE A 281 6.98 8.66 3.97
C ILE A 281 7.70 8.62 5.33
N SER A 282 9.00 8.40 5.32
CA SER A 282 9.81 8.38 6.52
C SER A 282 11.20 8.93 6.28
N LEU A 283 11.75 9.64 7.26
CA LEU A 283 13.14 10.08 7.31
C LEU A 283 13.91 9.10 8.18
N HIS A 284 15.04 8.61 7.65
CA HIS A 284 15.92 7.66 8.30
C HIS A 284 17.28 8.28 8.47
N HIS A 285 17.80 8.25 9.69
CA HIS A 285 19.18 8.57 10.02
C HIS A 285 19.82 7.37 10.70
N GLY A 286 21.06 7.05 10.33
CA GLY A 286 21.82 5.95 10.91
C GLY A 286 23.28 6.34 11.12
N MET A 287 23.90 5.82 12.17
CA MET A 287 25.31 6.02 12.50
C MET A 287 25.99 4.69 12.75
N PHE A 288 27.19 4.57 12.21
CA PHE A 288 28.01 3.38 12.30
C PHE A 288 29.41 3.74 12.77
N THR A 289 29.94 2.97 13.72
CA THR A 289 31.24 3.19 14.34
C THR A 289 32.09 1.92 14.35
N PRO A 290 33.42 2.03 14.33
CA PRO A 290 34.32 0.91 14.60
C PRO A 290 34.12 0.36 16.03
N LEU A 291 34.85 -0.71 16.37
CA LEU A 291 34.85 -1.31 17.70
C LEU A 291 35.34 -0.36 18.81
N ASN A 292 36.28 0.53 18.49
CA ASN A 292 36.84 1.51 19.44
C ASN A 292 36.60 2.93 18.92
N THR A 293 35.88 3.74 19.70
CA THR A 293 35.53 5.13 19.39
C THR A 293 36.37 6.17 20.16
N LYS A 294 37.21 5.72 21.09
CA LYS A 294 37.93 6.58 22.06
C LYS A 294 39.36 6.90 21.65
N GLU A 295 39.99 6.02 20.88
CA GLU A 295 41.34 6.22 20.34
C GLU A 295 41.26 6.31 18.82
N PRO A 296 42.02 7.22 18.16
CA PRO A 296 42.06 7.27 16.69
C PRO A 296 42.55 5.92 16.16
N PRO A 297 41.72 5.14 15.45
CA PRO A 297 42.12 3.79 15.09
C PRO A 297 43.05 3.83 13.87
N PRO A 298 44.07 2.97 13.80
CA PRO A 298 44.28 2.27 12.54
C PRO A 298 43.04 1.41 12.30
N LEU A 299 42.21 1.76 11.31
CA LEU A 299 40.99 1.00 10.93
C LEU A 299 41.32 -0.33 10.23
N GLU A 300 42.38 -1.01 10.67
CA GLU A 300 42.79 -2.26 10.05
C GLU A 300 41.82 -3.38 10.47
N ASN A 301 41.14 -3.99 9.49
CA ASN A 301 40.19 -5.07 9.68
C ASN A 301 38.97 -4.72 10.55
N ASP A 302 38.53 -3.46 10.57
CA ASP A 302 37.28 -3.06 11.23
C ASP A 302 36.41 -2.23 10.29
N ARG A 303 35.13 -2.03 10.63
CA ARG A 303 34.27 -1.19 9.81
C ARG A 303 34.69 0.28 9.90
N PRO A 304 34.57 1.04 8.81
CA PRO A 304 34.76 2.48 8.86
C PRO A 304 33.61 3.16 9.61
N TYR A 305 33.86 4.39 10.05
CA TYR A 305 32.78 5.30 10.41
C TYR A 305 31.87 5.52 9.18
N ALA A 306 30.57 5.57 9.41
CA ALA A 306 29.62 5.96 8.36
C ALA A 306 28.36 6.56 8.98
N SER A 307 27.70 7.42 8.21
CA SER A 307 26.38 7.92 8.56
C SER A 307 25.52 7.99 7.32
N THR A 308 24.22 7.72 7.47
CA THR A 308 23.25 7.75 6.37
C THR A 308 22.09 8.65 6.74
N LEU A 309 21.60 9.44 5.79
CA LEU A 309 20.40 10.26 5.93
C LEU A 309 19.58 10.16 4.66
N TYR A 310 18.38 9.59 4.72
CA TYR A 310 17.55 9.40 3.53
C TYR A 310 16.05 9.43 3.82
N LEU A 311 15.28 9.81 2.80
CA LEU A 311 13.84 9.66 2.77
C LEU A 311 13.47 8.32 2.17
N ARG A 312 12.55 7.60 2.80
CA ARG A 312 11.93 6.38 2.29
C ARG A 312 10.45 6.61 2.04
N TYR A 313 10.02 6.42 0.80
CA TYR A 313 8.62 6.38 0.41
C TYR A 313 8.19 4.94 0.20
N SER A 314 7.18 4.48 0.93
CA SER A 314 6.69 3.10 0.91
C SER A 314 5.22 3.03 0.48
N ARG A 315 4.87 1.97 -0.22
CA ARG A 315 3.50 1.60 -0.55
C ARG A 315 3.22 0.18 -0.09
N PHE A 316 2.07 -0.02 0.55
CA PHE A 316 1.65 -1.27 1.15
C PHE A 316 0.34 -1.75 0.53
N SER A 317 0.16 -3.07 0.48
CA SER A 317 -1.03 -3.75 -0.01
C SER A 317 -1.30 -4.96 0.87
N GLU A 318 -2.34 -4.88 1.68
CA GLU A 318 -2.78 -5.91 2.61
C GLU A 318 -3.94 -6.69 1.99
N ASP A 319 -3.71 -7.93 1.56
CA ASP A 319 -4.78 -8.88 1.26
C ASP A 319 -4.90 -9.87 2.43
N ALA A 320 -5.87 -9.62 3.31
CA ALA A 320 -6.18 -10.51 4.41
C ALA A 320 -6.80 -11.85 3.98
N GLU A 321 -7.51 -11.92 2.84
CA GLU A 321 -8.10 -13.15 2.31
C GLU A 321 -6.99 -14.12 1.89
N ALA A 322 -5.98 -13.61 1.19
CA ALA A 322 -4.80 -14.39 0.84
C ALA A 322 -3.76 -14.44 1.96
N GLY A 323 -3.93 -13.72 3.07
CA GLY A 323 -2.92 -13.63 4.13
C GLY A 323 -1.60 -13.01 3.66
N ILE A 324 -1.62 -12.07 2.70
CA ILE A 324 -0.43 -11.47 2.09
C ILE A 324 -0.36 -9.98 2.39
N LEU A 325 0.80 -9.51 2.82
CA LEU A 325 1.18 -8.10 2.81
C LEU A 325 2.31 -7.93 1.80
N LEU A 326 2.06 -7.17 0.73
CA LEU A 326 3.06 -6.79 -0.25
C LEU A 326 3.42 -5.32 -0.05
N SER A 327 4.70 -5.00 0.00
CA SER A 327 5.15 -3.62 0.02
C SER A 327 6.31 -3.36 -0.95
N SER A 328 6.40 -2.13 -1.41
CA SER A 328 7.54 -1.63 -2.17
C SER A 328 7.98 -0.29 -1.61
N ALA A 329 9.26 0.04 -1.76
CA ALA A 329 9.83 1.28 -1.27
C ALA A 329 10.90 1.84 -2.19
N ILE A 330 10.95 3.17 -2.28
CA ILE A 330 12.05 3.93 -2.89
C ILE A 330 12.71 4.72 -1.77
N GLU A 331 14.05 4.67 -1.73
CA GLU A 331 14.88 5.40 -0.76
C GLU A 331 15.77 6.37 -1.52
N ALA A 332 15.88 7.62 -1.06
CA ALA A 332 16.73 8.64 -1.66
C ALA A 332 17.37 9.51 -0.57
N GLY A 333 18.69 9.71 -0.64
CA GLY A 333 19.43 10.48 0.36
C GLY A 333 20.93 10.46 0.16
N ILE A 334 21.68 10.45 1.27
CA ILE A 334 23.14 10.53 1.27
C ILE A 334 23.74 9.61 2.33
N ILE A 335 24.93 9.07 2.04
CA ILE A 335 25.85 8.45 3.00
C ILE A 335 27.10 9.32 3.10
N GLY A 336 27.70 9.43 4.29
CA GLY A 336 28.96 10.13 4.56
C GLY A 336 28.79 11.39 5.41
N ASP A 337 29.79 12.27 5.41
CA ASP A 337 29.86 13.50 6.22
C ASP A 337 28.57 14.35 6.17
N ALA A 338 27.95 14.44 4.99
CA ALA A 338 26.73 15.22 4.75
C ALA A 338 25.48 14.61 5.41
N ALA A 339 25.56 13.37 5.90
CA ALA A 339 24.51 12.75 6.72
C ALA A 339 24.55 13.20 8.19
N LEU A 340 25.56 14.01 8.60
CA LEU A 340 25.67 14.69 9.90
C LEU A 340 25.94 13.79 11.12
N GLY A 341 26.41 12.54 10.91
CA GLY A 341 26.71 11.61 12.00
C GLY A 341 27.68 12.15 13.05
N GLN A 342 28.83 12.71 12.61
CA GLN A 342 29.83 13.28 13.53
C GLN A 342 29.23 14.36 14.44
N LEU A 343 28.47 15.30 13.86
CA LEU A 343 27.87 16.40 14.60
C LEU A 343 26.87 15.87 15.64
N LEU A 344 26.02 14.91 15.25
CA LEU A 344 24.98 14.35 16.11
C LEU A 344 25.58 13.53 17.25
N GLN A 345 26.55 12.64 16.97
CA GLN A 345 27.17 11.82 18.01
C GLN A 345 27.93 12.69 19.01
N LYS A 346 28.71 13.68 18.54
CA LYS A 346 29.42 14.62 19.42
C LYS A 346 28.45 15.43 20.28
N SER A 347 27.32 15.86 19.73
CA SER A 347 26.30 16.60 20.49
C SER A 347 25.67 15.77 21.60
N VAL A 348 25.39 14.48 21.34
CA VAL A 348 24.84 13.56 22.34
C VAL A 348 25.86 13.27 23.45
N HIS A 349 27.12 13.02 23.09
CA HIS A 349 28.18 12.73 24.06
C HIS A 349 28.49 13.97 24.92
N ALA A 350 28.52 15.17 24.34
CA ALA A 350 28.70 16.42 25.08
C ALA A 350 27.56 16.69 26.09
N GLY A 351 26.35 16.20 25.81
CA GLY A 351 25.19 16.34 26.69
C GLY A 351 25.19 15.38 27.89
N ILE A 352 26.05 14.37 27.91
CA ILE A 352 26.09 13.32 28.94
C ILE A 352 27.48 13.33 29.61
N PRO A 353 27.62 13.81 30.86
CA PRO A 353 28.92 14.01 31.51
C PRO A 353 29.82 12.78 31.65
N SER A 354 29.27 11.57 31.51
CA SER A 354 30.00 10.30 31.60
C SER A 354 30.55 9.79 30.27
N ASN A 355 30.27 10.47 29.16
CA ASN A 355 30.64 10.00 27.83
C ASN A 355 31.87 10.74 27.30
N ASP A 356 32.85 9.97 26.81
CA ASP A 356 34.03 10.51 26.14
C ASP A 356 33.67 11.03 24.74
N GLU A 357 34.40 12.04 24.23
CA GLU A 357 34.17 12.55 22.88
C GLU A 357 34.62 11.53 21.82
N PRO A 358 33.78 11.17 20.84
CA PRO A 358 34.15 10.21 19.80
C PRO A 358 35.21 10.79 18.86
N GLN A 359 36.30 10.04 18.66
CA GLN A 359 37.43 10.37 17.77
C GLN A 359 37.41 9.49 16.51
N GLY A 360 37.96 9.97 15.39
CA GLY A 360 38.13 9.15 14.18
C GLY A 360 37.13 9.42 13.04
N TRP A 361 36.14 10.30 13.22
CA TRP A 361 35.12 10.61 12.20
C TRP A 361 35.70 11.16 10.87
N GLU A 362 36.92 11.69 10.88
CA GLU A 362 37.67 12.10 9.68
C GLU A 362 37.95 10.94 8.70
N THR A 363 37.92 9.70 9.22
CA THR A 363 38.12 8.46 8.48
C THR A 363 36.83 7.87 7.89
N GLN A 364 35.69 8.54 8.06
CA GLN A 364 34.40 7.99 7.63
C GLN A 364 34.30 7.81 6.11
N ILE A 365 33.35 6.95 5.70
CA ILE A 365 32.91 6.80 4.32
C ILE A 365 32.56 8.17 3.74
N LYS A 366 33.09 8.47 2.57
CA LYS A 366 32.89 9.75 1.88
C LYS A 366 31.49 9.87 1.30
N ASN A 367 31.09 11.13 1.11
CA ASN A 367 29.78 11.48 0.56
C ASN A 367 29.46 10.74 -0.72
N ASP A 368 28.30 10.08 -0.75
CA ASP A 368 27.74 9.43 -1.92
C ASP A 368 26.20 9.40 -1.88
N LEU A 369 25.58 9.32 -3.06
CA LEU A 369 24.13 9.28 -3.20
C LEU A 369 23.58 7.93 -2.72
N VAL A 370 22.52 7.98 -1.90
CA VAL A 370 21.68 6.83 -1.57
C VAL A 370 20.50 6.81 -2.52
N LEU A 371 20.35 5.71 -3.26
CA LEU A 371 19.19 5.38 -4.06
C LEU A 371 18.96 3.87 -4.00
N ASN A 372 17.87 3.44 -3.37
CA ASN A 372 17.49 2.03 -3.32
C ASN A 372 16.04 1.82 -3.74
N TYR A 373 15.78 0.62 -4.25
CA TYR A 373 14.45 0.07 -4.41
C TYR A 373 14.33 -1.21 -3.59
N THR A 374 13.25 -1.34 -2.81
CA THR A 374 12.98 -2.53 -2.00
C THR A 374 11.60 -3.09 -2.34
N ILE A 375 11.50 -4.41 -2.39
CA ILE A 375 10.24 -5.17 -2.45
C ILE A 375 10.22 -6.11 -1.26
N ASP A 376 9.11 -6.13 -0.53
CA ASP A 376 8.89 -7.00 0.61
C ASP A 376 7.55 -7.72 0.46
N ILE A 377 7.56 -9.03 0.70
CA ILE A 377 6.36 -9.86 0.78
C ILE A 377 6.33 -10.60 2.11
N ARG A 378 5.26 -10.39 2.87
CA ARG A 378 4.96 -11.12 4.10
C ARG A 378 3.73 -11.98 3.90
N LYS A 379 3.84 -13.26 4.26
CA LYS A 379 2.76 -14.25 4.18
C LYS A 379 2.41 -14.72 5.58
N GLN A 380 1.15 -14.54 5.97
CA GLN A 380 0.60 -15.11 7.20
C GLN A 380 0.52 -16.63 7.04
N LEU A 381 1.20 -17.34 7.94
CA LEU A 381 1.24 -18.80 7.99
C LEU A 381 0.19 -19.35 8.96
N ALA A 382 -0.01 -18.66 10.09
CA ALA A 382 -0.99 -19.03 11.09
C ALA A 382 -1.55 -17.79 11.80
N LYS A 383 -2.81 -17.88 12.23
CA LYS A 383 -3.51 -16.87 13.00
C LYS A 383 -4.43 -17.53 14.02
N THR A 384 -4.31 -17.14 15.27
CA THR A 384 -5.24 -17.47 16.36
C THR A 384 -5.88 -16.18 16.89
N GLY A 385 -6.72 -16.27 17.93
CA GLY A 385 -7.32 -15.09 18.55
C GLY A 385 -6.32 -14.15 19.25
N ASN A 386 -5.11 -14.64 19.56
CA ASN A 386 -4.11 -13.92 20.34
C ASN A 386 -2.68 -14.07 19.80
N ALA A 387 -2.48 -14.67 18.62
CA ALA A 387 -1.17 -14.82 18.01
C ALA A 387 -1.24 -14.85 16.48
N GLU A 388 -0.20 -14.35 15.84
CA GLU A 388 -0.01 -14.42 14.38
C GLU A 388 1.43 -14.81 14.06
N LEU A 389 1.59 -15.65 13.05
CA LEU A 389 2.88 -16.10 12.51
C LEU A 389 2.97 -15.73 11.03
N TYR A 390 4.09 -15.16 10.65
CA TYR A 390 4.39 -14.70 9.29
C TYR A 390 5.72 -15.26 8.83
N THR A 391 5.85 -15.48 7.52
CA THR A 391 7.14 -15.55 6.85
C THR A 391 7.32 -14.34 5.95
N GLU A 392 8.56 -13.96 5.71
CA GLU A 392 8.96 -12.78 4.95
C GLU A 392 9.97 -13.17 3.88
N GLY A 393 9.83 -12.54 2.71
CA GLY A 393 10.85 -12.48 1.69
C GLY A 393 11.01 -11.04 1.23
N SER A 394 12.24 -10.54 1.19
CA SER A 394 12.54 -9.17 0.79
C SER A 394 13.76 -9.11 -0.11
N ALA A 395 13.75 -8.17 -1.06
CA ALA A 395 14.86 -7.91 -1.95
C ALA A 395 15.07 -6.39 -2.05
N THR A 396 16.31 -5.97 -1.87
CA THR A 396 16.75 -4.58 -2.00
C THR A 396 17.87 -4.51 -3.02
N ALA A 397 17.80 -3.53 -3.92
CA ALA A 397 18.86 -3.21 -4.85
C ALA A 397 19.06 -1.69 -4.91
N GLY A 398 20.31 -1.25 -4.89
CA GLY A 398 20.64 0.16 -4.91
C GLY A 398 22.06 0.49 -4.47
N THR A 399 22.30 1.77 -4.24
CA THR A 399 23.62 2.31 -3.93
C THR A 399 23.98 2.29 -2.45
N LEU A 400 23.01 2.03 -1.56
CA LEU A 400 23.28 1.81 -0.14
C LEU A 400 23.34 0.33 0.20
N HIS A 401 22.40 -0.47 -0.33
CA HIS A 401 22.35 -1.90 -0.08
C HIS A 401 21.95 -2.67 -1.35
N THR A 402 22.60 -3.83 -1.56
CA THR A 402 22.08 -4.90 -2.42
C THR A 402 22.01 -6.18 -1.61
N ARG A 403 20.80 -6.66 -1.32
CA ARG A 403 20.59 -7.83 -0.47
C ARG A 403 19.26 -8.51 -0.70
N ALA A 404 19.19 -9.77 -0.31
CA ALA A 404 17.94 -10.51 -0.13
C ALA A 404 17.78 -10.90 1.33
N VAL A 405 16.55 -10.94 1.83
CA VAL A 405 16.22 -11.32 3.20
C VAL A 405 15.10 -12.36 3.16
N MET A 406 15.22 -13.37 4.01
CA MET A 406 14.15 -14.30 4.33
C MET A 406 13.97 -14.35 5.84
N GLY A 407 12.74 -14.44 6.32
CA GLY A 407 12.48 -14.39 7.75
C GLY A 407 11.20 -15.07 8.19
N ILE A 408 11.10 -15.26 9.50
CA ILE A 408 9.90 -15.70 10.19
C ILE A 408 9.68 -14.75 11.36
N HIS A 409 8.45 -14.25 11.48
CA HIS A 409 8.05 -13.28 12.49
C HIS A 409 6.81 -13.75 13.21
N ALA A 410 6.77 -13.57 14.53
CA ALA A 410 5.63 -13.91 15.35
C ALA A 410 5.23 -12.73 16.24
N VAL A 411 3.94 -12.64 16.52
CA VAL A 411 3.38 -11.72 17.50
C VAL A 411 2.36 -12.47 18.34
N ALA A 412 2.37 -12.24 19.65
CA ALA A 412 1.42 -12.82 20.58
C ALA A 412 0.99 -11.81 21.65
N GLY A 413 -0.28 -11.82 22.02
CA GLY A 413 -0.86 -10.91 23.00
C GLY A 413 -2.27 -10.47 22.63
N ARG A 414 -2.63 -9.26 23.07
CA ARG A 414 -3.90 -8.62 22.72
C ARG A 414 -3.59 -7.48 21.75
N PHE A 415 -3.93 -7.63 20.48
CA PHE A 415 -3.59 -6.64 19.45
C PHE A 415 -4.62 -6.63 18.33
N ILE A 416 -4.53 -5.63 17.46
CA ILE A 416 -5.31 -5.58 16.23
C ILE A 416 -4.57 -6.41 15.17
N PRO A 417 -5.25 -7.35 14.48
CA PRO A 417 -4.63 -8.19 13.45
C PRO A 417 -3.79 -7.41 12.45
N GLY A 418 -2.62 -7.96 12.07
CA GLY A 418 -1.66 -7.27 11.22
C GLY A 418 -2.12 -7.04 9.77
N LEU A 419 -3.13 -7.78 9.31
CA LEU A 419 -3.75 -7.63 7.99
C LEU A 419 -5.18 -7.08 8.13
N THR A 420 -5.49 -6.03 7.38
CA THR A 420 -6.84 -5.45 7.34
C THR A 420 -7.78 -6.27 6.45
N PRO A 421 -8.85 -6.86 7.03
CA PRO A 421 -9.87 -7.54 6.24
C PRO A 421 -10.53 -6.59 5.24
N VAL A 422 -10.87 -7.11 4.07
CA VAL A 422 -11.63 -6.35 3.07
C VAL A 422 -12.99 -6.00 3.65
N PRO A 423 -13.31 -4.72 3.88
CA PRO A 423 -14.37 -4.33 4.79
C PRO A 423 -15.74 -4.26 4.14
N GLU A 424 -16.75 -4.89 4.76
CA GLU A 424 -18.15 -4.80 4.30
C GLU A 424 -18.73 -3.38 4.40
N ASN A 425 -18.25 -2.57 5.34
CA ASN A 425 -18.64 -1.17 5.55
C ASN A 425 -17.43 -0.29 5.94
N PHE A 426 -17.54 1.04 5.89
CA PHE A 426 -16.40 1.95 6.14
C PHE A 426 -15.85 1.82 7.56
N SER A 427 -16.70 1.56 8.55
CA SER A 427 -16.26 1.31 9.93
C SER A 427 -15.31 0.13 10.06
N ASN A 428 -15.37 -0.84 9.14
CA ASN A 428 -14.45 -1.98 9.12
C ASN A 428 -13.07 -1.64 8.52
N LEU A 429 -12.93 -0.55 7.72
CA LEU A 429 -11.63 -0.09 7.18
C LEU A 429 -10.69 0.44 8.26
N THR A 430 -11.27 1.14 9.25
CA THR A 430 -10.48 1.76 10.33
C THR A 430 -9.94 0.75 11.33
N GLN A 431 -10.39 -0.52 11.26
CA GLN A 431 -10.16 -1.56 12.28
C GLN A 431 -10.37 -0.97 13.68
N LYS A 432 -11.63 -0.66 14.08
CA LYS A 432 -11.93 -0.26 15.47
C LYS A 432 -11.59 -1.40 16.42
N GLY A 433 -10.33 -1.45 16.84
CA GLY A 433 -9.77 -2.54 17.60
C GLY A 433 -9.32 -2.10 18.99
N ASN A 434 -9.30 -3.08 19.89
CA ASN A 434 -9.09 -2.99 21.34
C ASN A 434 -8.45 -1.68 21.84
N LYS A 435 -9.14 -1.00 22.78
CA LYS A 435 -8.61 0.18 23.47
C LYS A 435 -7.22 -0.07 24.06
N TRP A 436 -6.96 -1.30 24.50
CA TRP A 436 -5.66 -1.74 24.99
C TRP A 436 -5.06 -2.76 24.02
N GLN A 437 -3.84 -2.49 23.60
CA GLN A 437 -3.02 -3.42 22.83
C GLN A 437 -1.74 -3.68 23.59
N TYR A 438 -1.31 -4.92 23.70
CA TYR A 438 -0.04 -5.27 24.32
C TYR A 438 0.35 -6.70 23.95
N GLY A 439 1.64 -6.98 24.01
CA GLY A 439 2.15 -8.31 23.73
C GLY A 439 3.64 -8.34 23.50
N ILE A 440 4.07 -9.48 23.00
CA ILE A 440 5.43 -9.76 22.55
C ILE A 440 5.44 -9.93 21.04
N ARG A 441 6.51 -9.49 20.41
CA ARG A 441 6.80 -9.73 19.01
C ARG A 441 8.26 -10.10 18.85
N GLY A 442 8.58 -10.84 17.82
CA GLY A 442 9.95 -11.16 17.49
C GLY A 442 10.04 -11.87 16.16
N GLY A 443 11.27 -11.99 15.66
CA GLY A 443 11.53 -12.59 14.38
C GLY A 443 12.98 -12.98 14.22
N ILE A 444 13.20 -13.91 13.31
CA ILE A 444 14.53 -14.35 12.87
C ILE A 444 14.60 -14.10 11.38
N GLU A 445 15.69 -13.49 10.94
CA GLU A 445 15.98 -13.18 9.55
C GLU A 445 17.33 -13.76 9.15
N MET A 446 17.41 -14.18 7.89
CA MET A 446 18.66 -14.49 7.21
C MET A 446 18.85 -13.52 6.05
N ARG A 447 19.99 -12.83 6.03
CA ARG A 447 20.32 -11.79 5.04
C ARG A 447 21.44 -12.27 4.14
N MET A 448 21.17 -12.30 2.85
CA MET A 448 22.16 -12.57 1.80
C MET A 448 22.68 -11.23 1.28
N VAL A 449 23.92 -10.90 1.61
CA VAL A 449 24.50 -9.57 1.40
C VAL A 449 25.35 -9.54 0.14
N GLY A 450 24.85 -8.86 -0.90
CA GLY A 450 25.59 -8.59 -2.13
C GLY A 450 26.48 -7.35 -2.01
N TYR A 451 25.97 -6.30 -1.39
CA TYR A 451 26.69 -5.04 -1.20
C TYR A 451 26.13 -4.23 -0.04
N ASP A 452 27.03 -3.58 0.71
CA ASP A 452 26.72 -2.66 1.81
C ASP A 452 27.66 -1.45 1.77
N ALA A 453 27.13 -0.27 1.45
CA ALA A 453 27.95 0.93 1.33
C ALA A 453 28.50 1.46 2.68
N SER A 454 27.87 1.09 3.81
CA SER A 454 28.38 1.46 5.14
C SER A 454 29.67 0.71 5.51
N LEU A 455 29.92 -0.43 4.86
CA LEU A 455 31.13 -1.23 5.02
C LEU A 455 32.09 -1.01 3.84
N GLN A 456 31.58 -0.98 2.62
CA GLN A 456 32.35 -1.02 1.38
C GLN A 456 32.53 0.35 0.70
N GLY A 457 32.02 1.43 1.31
CA GLY A 457 31.99 2.76 0.70
C GLY A 457 31.02 2.85 -0.48
N GLY A 458 30.77 4.06 -0.96
CA GLY A 458 29.72 4.35 -1.95
C GLY A 458 29.97 3.83 -3.38
N LEU A 459 28.88 3.72 -4.17
CA LEU A 459 28.92 3.23 -5.55
C LEU A 459 29.38 4.25 -6.60
N LEU A 460 29.21 5.54 -6.37
CA LEU A 460 29.59 6.60 -7.31
C LEU A 460 30.92 7.24 -6.91
N ASN A 461 31.17 7.34 -5.60
CA ASN A 461 32.41 7.86 -5.03
C ASN A 461 33.33 6.70 -4.61
N ARG A 462 34.41 6.50 -5.35
CA ARG A 462 35.41 5.43 -5.10
C ARG A 462 36.51 5.82 -4.13
N ASN A 463 36.53 7.06 -3.64
CA ASN A 463 37.60 7.55 -2.78
C ASN A 463 37.37 7.20 -1.31
N ASN A 464 37.30 5.90 -1.00
CA ASN A 464 37.07 5.37 0.34
C ASN A 464 38.23 4.47 0.77
N VAL A 465 39.21 5.07 1.44
CA VAL A 465 40.47 4.38 1.84
C VAL A 465 40.24 3.31 2.90
N PHE A 466 39.27 3.53 3.79
CA PHE A 466 38.97 2.66 4.93
C PHE A 466 37.78 1.71 4.69
N ALA A 467 37.30 1.64 3.44
CA ALA A 467 36.25 0.71 3.07
C ALA A 467 36.77 -0.73 3.05
N LEU A 468 35.95 -1.66 3.53
CA LEU A 468 36.21 -3.08 3.45
C LEU A 468 36.06 -3.60 2.02
N LYS A 469 36.93 -4.55 1.65
CA LYS A 469 36.89 -5.20 0.36
C LYS A 469 35.76 -6.23 0.30
N PRO A 470 35.26 -6.57 -0.91
CA PRO A 470 34.20 -7.56 -1.08
C PRO A 470 34.50 -8.92 -0.45
N GLU A 471 35.77 -9.33 -0.36
CA GLU A 471 36.17 -10.61 0.23
C GLU A 471 36.14 -10.59 1.76
N GLU A 472 36.08 -9.41 2.37
CA GLU A 472 36.03 -9.24 3.84
C GLU A 472 34.59 -9.25 4.37
N ILE A 473 33.59 -9.08 3.49
CA ILE A 473 32.18 -9.04 3.86
C ILE A 473 31.63 -10.45 4.11
N GLU A 474 30.85 -10.59 5.18
CA GLU A 474 30.05 -11.79 5.41
C GLU A 474 28.83 -11.77 4.52
N ARG A 475 28.72 -12.78 3.66
CA ARG A 475 27.66 -12.86 2.65
C ARG A 475 26.34 -13.38 3.21
N LEU A 476 26.38 -13.95 4.41
CA LEU A 476 25.25 -14.52 5.10
C LEU A 476 25.23 -14.04 6.55
N VAL A 477 24.25 -13.19 6.87
CA VAL A 477 24.13 -12.56 8.19
C VAL A 477 22.80 -12.96 8.81
N ALA A 478 22.85 -13.56 10.00
CA ALA A 478 21.68 -13.88 10.79
C ALA A 478 21.30 -12.69 11.67
N ALA A 479 20.01 -12.36 11.72
CA ALA A 479 19.46 -11.35 12.62
C ALA A 479 18.33 -11.94 13.46
N LEU A 480 18.23 -11.51 14.71
CA LEU A 480 17.15 -11.88 15.63
C LEU A 480 16.64 -10.60 16.28
N ASN A 481 15.34 -10.50 16.47
CA ASN A 481 14.75 -9.46 17.30
C ASN A 481 13.66 -10.01 18.22
N VAL A 482 13.56 -9.43 19.41
CA VAL A 482 12.48 -9.71 20.36
C VAL A 482 12.11 -8.41 21.06
N GLY A 483 10.81 -8.17 21.23
CA GLY A 483 10.33 -6.92 21.79
C GLY A 483 8.95 -7.01 22.39
N LEU A 484 8.69 -6.09 23.31
CA LEU A 484 7.41 -5.86 23.94
C LEU A 484 6.76 -4.63 23.30
N PHE A 485 5.43 -4.64 23.21
CA PHE A 485 4.66 -3.47 22.83
C PHE A 485 3.47 -3.30 23.76
N ALA A 486 3.06 -2.05 23.95
CA ALA A 486 1.85 -1.66 24.66
C ALA A 486 1.26 -0.41 24.02
N GLY A 487 -0.05 -0.28 24.01
CA GLY A 487 -0.74 0.86 23.43
C GLY A 487 -2.12 1.05 24.02
N TYR A 488 -2.52 2.32 24.09
CA TYR A 488 -3.84 2.73 24.52
C TYR A 488 -4.46 3.67 23.48
N LYS A 489 -5.58 3.23 22.89
CA LYS A 489 -6.28 3.90 21.79
C LYS A 489 -5.31 4.25 20.64
N ASN A 490 -5.06 5.54 20.44
CA ASN A 490 -4.27 6.12 19.37
C ASN A 490 -2.76 6.05 19.66
N PHE A 491 -2.34 5.87 20.92
CA PHE A 491 -0.93 5.88 21.32
C PHE A 491 -0.39 4.46 21.50
N GLY A 492 0.86 4.25 21.10
CA GLY A 492 1.61 3.03 21.39
C GLY A 492 3.08 3.28 21.66
N LEU A 493 3.66 2.35 22.41
CA LEU A 493 5.04 2.26 22.82
C LEU A 493 5.54 0.84 22.52
N SER A 494 6.79 0.73 22.08
CA SER A 494 7.46 -0.55 21.89
C SER A 494 8.91 -0.46 22.35
N ILE A 495 9.43 -1.57 22.85
CA ILE A 495 10.83 -1.74 23.24
C ILE A 495 11.28 -3.07 22.66
N SER A 496 12.36 -3.08 21.88
CA SER A 496 12.88 -4.28 21.24
C SER A 496 14.39 -4.38 21.42
N GLN A 497 14.88 -5.61 21.53
CA GLN A 497 16.29 -5.94 21.50
C GLN A 497 16.59 -6.64 20.17
N TYR A 498 17.69 -6.25 19.53
CA TYR A 498 18.19 -6.84 18.30
C TYR A 498 19.52 -7.55 18.55
N TYR A 499 19.76 -8.56 17.73
CA TYR A 499 21.00 -9.30 17.58
C TYR A 499 21.35 -9.41 16.11
N LEU A 500 22.63 -9.32 15.80
CA LEU A 500 23.18 -9.54 14.47
C LEU A 500 24.46 -10.38 14.58
N SER A 501 24.59 -11.40 13.73
CA SER A 501 25.86 -12.09 13.53
C SER A 501 26.89 -11.13 12.89
N PRO A 502 28.19 -11.47 12.86
CA PRO A 502 29.20 -10.65 12.19
C PRO A 502 28.79 -10.27 10.75
N GLU A 503 28.98 -9.00 10.38
CA GLU A 503 28.72 -8.48 9.02
C GLU A 503 29.95 -8.56 8.11
N PHE A 504 31.13 -8.79 8.69
CA PHE A 504 32.41 -8.92 8.02
C PHE A 504 33.31 -9.88 8.82
N LYS A 505 34.30 -10.49 8.17
CA LYS A 505 35.06 -11.66 8.67
C LYS A 505 35.79 -11.43 9.99
N SER A 506 36.35 -10.24 10.19
CA SER A 506 37.00 -9.82 11.43
C SER A 506 36.04 -9.19 12.44
N GLY A 507 34.78 -9.00 12.03
CA GLY A 507 33.73 -8.39 12.82
C GLY A 507 33.23 -9.30 13.94
N LYS A 508 32.56 -8.68 14.91
CA LYS A 508 31.93 -9.37 16.04
C LYS A 508 30.41 -9.32 15.90
N GLN A 509 29.73 -10.18 16.64
CA GLN A 509 28.29 -10.07 16.80
C GLN A 509 27.89 -8.74 17.46
N HIS A 510 26.72 -8.24 17.11
CA HIS A 510 26.23 -6.93 17.55
C HIS A 510 24.84 -7.02 18.19
N PHE A 511 24.59 -6.10 19.12
CA PHE A 511 23.31 -5.96 19.81
C PHE A 511 22.95 -4.48 19.94
N TRP A 512 21.68 -4.15 19.76
CA TRP A 512 21.18 -2.81 20.05
C TRP A 512 19.72 -2.87 20.49
N GLY A 513 19.28 -1.84 21.22
CA GLY A 513 17.89 -1.66 21.61
C GLY A 513 17.18 -0.65 20.71
N ARG A 514 15.87 -0.84 20.54
CA ARG A 514 14.96 0.11 19.90
C ARG A 514 13.85 0.52 20.85
N ILE A 515 13.58 1.82 20.95
CA ILE A 515 12.35 2.36 21.53
C ILE A 515 11.52 2.97 20.41
N GLY A 516 10.26 2.57 20.29
CA GLY A 516 9.33 3.07 19.28
C GLY A 516 8.10 3.70 19.90
N LEU A 517 7.70 4.87 19.41
CA LEU A 517 6.47 5.57 19.72
C LEU A 517 5.60 5.63 18.47
N ASN A 518 4.30 5.43 18.60
CA ASN A 518 3.37 5.63 17.50
C ASN A 518 2.08 6.32 17.94
N TYR A 519 1.56 7.16 17.05
CA TYR A 519 0.28 7.83 17.20
C TYR A 519 -0.54 7.66 15.92
N GLY A 520 -1.69 7.00 15.98
CA GLY A 520 -2.57 6.78 14.82
C GLY A 520 -3.97 7.33 15.06
N TRP A 521 -4.63 7.91 14.04
CA TRP A 521 -5.96 8.50 14.17
C TRP A 521 -6.80 8.43 12.89
#